data_AF-A0AAW1S5U0-F1
#
_entry.id   AF-A0AAW1S5U0-F1
#
_cell.length_a   1.000
_cell.length_b   1.000
_cell.length_c   1.000
_cell.angle_alpha   90.00
_cell.angle_beta   90.00
_cell.angle_gamma   90.00
#
_symmetry.space_group_name_H-M   'P 1'
#
loop_
_entity.id
_entity.type
_entity.pdbx_description
1 polymer ?
#
loop_
_entity_poly.entity_id
_entity_poly.type
_entity_poly.pdbx_seq_one_letter_code
_entity_poly.pdbx_strand_id
1 'polypeptide(L)'
;MSALIQGSFAPCAASQRLRETSLSGSNVRVAPASRAQVIRKGVSCKAAADRQLWYPGIQKVPDYLDGSLPGDYGFDPLRLGSDGELLRWFVQAELVHGRTAMIGVAGILLPGIATKLGFLNLPSWYDAGKIWIENNKYFPFWSLLFTQLILTGWVEAKRWADYKNPGSQGDGSFFGLTDDFVAKENGYPGGIFDPFNLAEGPLYEEYKVKEIKNGRLAMIAFLGFSAQFAATGKDPLDNLFDHLADPTHNTVATNGVSFPFLGAFTPNGQ
;
A
#
# COMPACT_ATOMS: atom_id res chain seq x y z
N MET A 1 1.39 -6.32 -61.86
CA MET A 1 1.04 -4.91 -61.63
C MET A 1 2.16 -4.29 -60.81
N SER A 2 2.80 -3.29 -61.42
CA SER A 2 4.02 -2.55 -61.08
C SER A 2 4.15 -2.10 -59.61
N ALA A 3 5.32 -2.28 -58.97
CA ALA A 3 6.49 -1.36 -58.89
C ALA A 3 6.24 -0.18 -57.91
N LEU A 4 6.93 -0.13 -56.76
CA LEU A 4 8.21 0.54 -56.48
C LEU A 4 8.06 1.96 -55.87
N ILE A 5 8.77 2.17 -54.74
CA ILE A 5 9.65 3.31 -54.43
C ILE A 5 9.06 4.61 -53.81
N GLN A 6 9.66 4.97 -52.64
CA GLN A 6 10.02 6.30 -52.06
C GLN A 6 8.93 7.39 -51.94
N GLY A 7 8.87 8.27 -50.94
CA GLY A 7 9.75 8.64 -49.85
C GLY A 7 9.29 9.99 -49.27
N SER A 8 9.99 10.42 -48.21
CA SER A 8 10.21 11.82 -47.81
C SER A 8 9.11 12.62 -47.08
N PHE A 9 9.57 13.17 -45.96
CA PHE A 9 9.02 14.23 -45.11
C PHE A 9 8.55 15.45 -45.91
N ALA A 10 7.41 16.04 -45.52
CA ALA A 10 6.97 17.37 -45.92
C ALA A 10 6.85 18.26 -44.66
N PRO A 11 7.43 19.48 -44.67
CA PRO A 11 7.32 20.42 -43.57
C PRO A 11 6.01 21.21 -43.62
N CYS A 12 5.49 21.54 -42.44
CA CYS A 12 4.34 22.39 -42.20
C CYS A 12 4.69 23.86 -42.51
N ALA A 13 4.19 24.39 -43.62
CA ALA A 13 4.23 25.82 -43.94
C ALA A 13 2.90 26.45 -43.53
N ALA A 14 2.91 27.21 -42.42
CA ALA A 14 1.77 28.01 -41.99
C ALA A 14 1.68 29.29 -42.84
N SER A 15 0.64 29.35 -43.68
CA SER A 15 0.21 30.54 -44.43
C SER A 15 -0.42 31.56 -43.46
N GLN A 16 0.19 32.73 -43.31
CA GLN A 16 -0.43 33.88 -42.66
C GLN A 16 -0.89 34.88 -43.74
N ARG A 17 -2.21 35.03 -43.84
CA ARG A 17 -2.88 36.05 -44.66
C ARG A 17 -2.49 37.44 -44.15
N LEU A 18 -1.85 38.22 -45.00
CA LEU A 18 -1.69 39.67 -44.79
C LEU A 18 -3.03 40.35 -45.07
N ARG A 19 -3.59 40.97 -44.04
CA ARG A 19 -4.76 41.85 -44.14
C ARG A 19 -4.22 43.29 -44.10
N GLU A 20 -4.22 43.95 -45.23
CA GLU A 20 -3.88 45.37 -45.33
C GLU A 20 -4.89 46.20 -44.52
N THR A 21 -4.39 47.02 -43.62
CA THR A 21 -5.12 48.17 -43.10
C THR A 21 -4.19 49.38 -43.15
N SER A 22 -4.53 50.28 -44.07
CA SER A 22 -4.11 51.67 -44.09
C SER A 22 -4.36 52.32 -42.74
N LEU A 23 -3.42 53.16 -42.26
CA LEU A 23 -3.70 54.45 -41.63
C LEU A 23 -2.40 55.22 -41.30
N SER A 24 -2.27 56.37 -41.97
CA SER A 24 -1.85 57.69 -41.47
C SER A 24 -0.72 57.82 -40.44
N GLY A 25 0.30 58.59 -40.82
CA GLY A 25 1.53 58.79 -40.09
C GLY A 25 1.40 59.47 -38.72
N SER A 26 2.20 58.99 -37.78
CA SER A 26 2.76 59.75 -36.67
C SER A 26 4.00 59.02 -36.12
N ASN A 27 5.01 59.78 -35.72
CA ASN A 27 6.31 59.29 -35.26
C ASN A 27 6.19 58.48 -33.95
N VAL A 28 6.50 57.18 -33.97
CA VAL A 28 6.56 56.33 -32.78
C VAL A 28 8.02 56.07 -32.38
N ARG A 29 8.39 56.54 -31.19
CA ARG A 29 9.67 56.22 -30.54
C ARG A 29 9.61 54.78 -30.02
N VAL A 30 10.58 53.95 -30.39
CA VAL A 30 10.69 52.55 -29.95
C VAL A 30 11.34 52.50 -28.57
N ALA A 31 10.63 51.96 -27.57
CA ALA A 31 11.17 51.64 -26.25
C ALA A 31 11.92 50.29 -26.29
N PRO A 32 13.02 50.10 -25.52
CA PRO A 32 13.76 48.84 -25.53
C PRO A 32 12.99 47.73 -24.82
N ALA A 33 12.94 46.55 -25.43
CA ALA A 33 12.30 45.36 -24.88
C ALA A 33 13.06 44.84 -23.65
N SER A 34 12.36 44.76 -22.51
CA SER A 34 12.90 44.14 -21.30
C SER A 34 13.02 42.62 -21.48
N ARG A 35 14.22 42.10 -21.22
CA ARG A 35 14.57 40.67 -21.31
C ARG A 35 13.77 39.87 -20.28
N ALA A 36 12.88 38.98 -20.73
CA ALA A 36 12.14 38.08 -19.86
C ALA A 36 13.11 37.11 -19.16
N GLN A 37 13.18 37.17 -17.83
CA GLN A 37 13.92 36.19 -17.03
C GLN A 37 13.12 34.89 -16.94
N VAL A 38 13.74 33.81 -17.42
CA VAL A 38 13.24 32.44 -17.24
C VAL A 38 13.40 32.08 -15.77
N ILE A 39 12.30 32.10 -15.02
CA ILE A 39 12.24 31.55 -13.66
C ILE A 39 12.28 30.03 -13.79
N ARG A 40 13.47 29.44 -13.66
CA ARG A 40 13.59 28.00 -13.42
C ARG A 40 13.07 27.74 -12.02
N LYS A 41 11.89 27.11 -11.91
CA LYS A 41 11.43 26.53 -10.64
C LYS A 41 12.44 25.45 -10.25
N GLY A 42 13.34 25.76 -9.32
CA GLY A 42 14.18 24.78 -8.67
C GLY A 42 13.30 23.86 -7.84
N VAL A 43 13.27 22.57 -8.17
CA VAL A 43 12.72 21.54 -7.29
C VAL A 43 13.61 21.50 -6.05
N SER A 44 13.01 21.75 -4.90
CA SER A 44 13.72 21.86 -3.62
C SER A 44 14.12 20.48 -3.12
N CYS A 45 15.33 20.03 -3.44
CA CYS A 45 16.00 18.87 -2.84
C CYS A 45 16.43 19.13 -1.37
N LYS A 46 15.60 19.78 -0.56
CA LYS A 46 15.90 20.05 0.86
C LYS A 46 15.22 19.08 1.83
N ALA A 47 14.14 18.43 1.43
CA ALA A 47 13.47 17.42 2.25
C ALA A 47 14.26 16.10 2.35
N ALA A 48 15.15 15.82 1.38
CA ALA A 48 15.89 14.57 1.31
C ALA A 48 17.12 14.50 2.24
N ALA A 49 17.58 15.63 2.81
CA ALA A 49 18.87 15.71 3.51
C ALA A 49 18.81 15.35 5.01
N ASP A 50 17.63 15.44 5.64
CA ASP A 50 17.43 15.16 7.08
C ASP A 50 16.38 14.06 7.31
N ARG A 51 16.19 13.20 6.31
CA ARG A 51 15.26 12.06 6.41
C ARG A 51 15.94 10.89 7.12
N GLN A 52 15.16 10.18 7.92
CA GLN A 52 15.58 8.90 8.47
C GLN A 52 15.73 7.89 7.34
N LEU A 53 16.90 7.28 7.20
CA LEU A 53 17.16 6.22 6.23
C LEU A 53 17.12 4.87 6.95
N TRP A 54 16.73 3.82 6.22
CA TRP A 54 16.67 2.47 6.77
C TRP A 54 18.03 1.93 7.25
N TYR A 55 19.13 2.38 6.62
CA TYR A 55 20.50 2.07 7.03
C TYR A 55 21.30 3.37 7.24
N PRO A 56 21.82 3.62 8.45
CA PRO A 56 22.61 4.82 8.72
C PRO A 56 23.94 4.76 7.97
N GLY A 57 24.20 5.75 7.10
CA GLY A 57 25.46 5.88 6.37
C GLY A 57 25.41 5.60 4.86
N ILE A 58 24.23 5.33 4.29
CA ILE A 58 24.08 5.25 2.82
C ILE A 58 24.24 6.65 2.22
N GLN A 59 25.21 6.79 1.30
CA GLN A 59 25.49 8.06 0.60
C GLN A 59 24.57 8.30 -0.62
N LYS A 60 23.94 7.25 -1.16
CA LYS A 60 23.07 7.33 -2.35
C LYS A 60 21.76 6.61 -2.11
N VAL A 61 20.70 7.38 -1.93
CA VAL A 61 19.33 6.88 -2.00
C VAL A 61 18.90 6.87 -3.47
N PRO A 62 18.07 5.92 -3.94
CA PRO A 62 17.59 5.94 -5.32
C PRO A 62 16.89 7.26 -5.66
N ASP A 63 17.17 7.82 -6.84
CA ASP A 63 16.74 9.18 -7.25
C ASP A 63 15.21 9.34 -7.35
N TYR A 64 14.48 8.24 -7.53
CA TYR A 64 13.02 8.20 -7.60
C TYR A 64 12.33 8.17 -6.23
N LEU A 65 13.08 8.03 -5.14
CA LEU A 65 12.57 8.10 -3.76
C LEU A 65 13.00 9.44 -3.14
N ASP A 66 12.13 10.44 -3.25
CA ASP A 66 12.39 11.84 -2.88
C ASP A 66 11.94 12.21 -1.45
N GLY A 67 11.29 11.28 -0.73
CA GLY A 67 10.75 11.52 0.61
C GLY A 67 9.33 12.10 0.62
N SER A 68 8.66 12.22 -0.53
CA SER A 68 7.28 12.71 -0.60
C SER A 68 6.23 11.68 -0.17
N LEU A 69 6.58 10.38 -0.24
CA LEU A 69 5.70 9.28 0.11
C LEU A 69 5.68 9.03 1.63
N PRO A 70 4.51 8.70 2.21
CA PRO A 70 4.42 8.40 3.64
C PRO A 70 5.21 7.13 3.96
N GLY A 71 6.15 7.22 4.92
CA GLY A 71 6.98 6.09 5.32
C GLY A 71 8.13 5.78 4.35
N ASP A 72 8.57 6.74 3.54
CA ASP A 72 9.79 6.62 2.74
C ASP A 72 11.06 6.67 3.60
N TYR A 73 11.73 5.52 3.71
CA TYR A 73 13.04 5.37 4.38
C TYR A 73 14.18 5.10 3.37
N GLY A 74 13.93 5.26 2.06
CA GLY A 74 14.89 4.95 1.01
C GLY A 74 15.20 3.45 0.87
N PHE A 75 14.27 2.58 1.29
CA PHE A 75 14.43 1.12 1.25
C PHE A 75 13.95 0.56 -0.09
N ASP A 76 14.88 0.41 -1.04
CA ASP A 76 14.66 -0.38 -2.26
C ASP A 76 15.98 -1.02 -2.75
N PRO A 77 16.46 -2.10 -2.09
CA PRO A 77 17.71 -2.74 -2.46
C PRO A 77 17.63 -3.47 -3.82
N LEU A 78 16.43 -3.85 -4.26
CA LEU A 78 16.20 -4.59 -5.51
C LEU A 78 15.79 -3.70 -6.68
N ARG A 79 15.63 -2.39 -6.46
CA ARG A 79 15.18 -1.40 -7.47
C ARG A 79 13.87 -1.77 -8.14
N LEU A 80 12.95 -2.37 -7.39
CA LEU A 80 11.64 -2.75 -7.95
C LEU A 80 10.80 -1.51 -8.28
N GLY A 81 11.02 -0.39 -7.61
CA GLY A 81 10.29 0.86 -7.83
C GLY A 81 10.89 1.79 -8.88
N SER A 82 11.78 1.33 -9.75
CA SER A 82 12.47 2.22 -10.71
C SER A 82 11.51 2.93 -11.67
N ASP A 83 10.39 2.29 -12.02
CA ASP A 83 9.35 2.85 -12.88
C ASP A 83 8.27 3.54 -12.05
N GLY A 84 7.94 4.79 -12.39
CA GLY A 84 6.98 5.59 -11.62
C GLY A 84 5.56 5.00 -11.57
N GLU A 85 5.12 4.30 -12.61
CA GLU A 85 3.82 3.60 -12.61
C GLU A 85 3.84 2.38 -11.68
N LEU A 86 4.95 1.64 -11.68
CA LEU A 86 5.13 0.45 -10.84
C LEU A 86 5.25 0.84 -9.36
N LEU A 87 5.91 1.97 -9.08
CA LEU A 87 5.96 2.57 -7.74
C LEU A 87 4.55 2.88 -7.22
N ARG A 88 3.68 3.50 -8.03
CA ARG A 88 2.28 3.77 -7.64
C ARG A 88 1.51 2.49 -7.34
N TRP A 89 1.77 1.42 -8.09
CA TRP A 89 1.17 0.12 -7.84
C TRP A 89 1.65 -0.50 -6.53
N PHE A 90 2.96 -0.44 -6.26
CA PHE A 90 3.52 -0.97 -5.02
C PHE A 90 3.08 -0.20 -3.78
N VAL A 91 2.92 1.12 -3.86
CA VAL A 91 2.33 1.92 -2.77
C VAL A 91 0.92 1.45 -2.45
N GLN A 92 0.08 1.22 -3.48
CA GLN A 92 -1.27 0.71 -3.26
C GLN A 92 -1.27 -0.74 -2.74
N ALA A 93 -0.39 -1.58 -3.27
CA ALA A 93 -0.25 -2.96 -2.82
C ALA A 93 0.18 -3.02 -1.35
N GLU A 94 1.15 -2.20 -0.94
CA GLU A 94 1.59 -2.09 0.44
C GLU A 94 0.46 -1.67 1.38
N LEU A 95 -0.34 -0.66 1.00
CA LEU A 95 -1.49 -0.22 1.80
C LEU A 95 -2.51 -1.34 2.01
N VAL A 96 -2.87 -2.08 0.96
CA VAL A 96 -3.86 -3.14 1.08
C VAL A 96 -3.34 -4.32 1.89
N HIS A 97 -2.10 -4.77 1.65
CA HIS A 97 -1.50 -5.84 2.44
C HIS A 97 -1.30 -5.43 3.91
N GLY A 98 -0.93 -4.17 4.17
CA GLY A 98 -0.84 -3.63 5.52
C GLY A 98 -2.19 -3.64 6.24
N ARG A 99 -3.25 -3.17 5.58
CA ARG A 99 -4.62 -3.14 6.14
C ARG A 99 -5.17 -4.54 6.41
N THR A 100 -5.02 -5.47 5.46
CA THR A 100 -5.48 -6.85 5.65
C THR A 100 -4.66 -7.57 6.72
N ALA A 101 -3.35 -7.32 6.80
CA ALA A 101 -2.51 -7.85 7.87
C ALA A 101 -2.89 -7.31 9.25
N MET A 102 -3.20 -6.01 9.38
CA MET A 102 -3.66 -5.43 10.65
C MET A 102 -4.96 -6.10 11.14
N ILE A 103 -5.93 -6.30 10.24
CA ILE A 103 -7.18 -6.99 10.58
C ILE A 103 -6.92 -8.47 10.88
N GLY A 104 -6.04 -9.13 10.14
CA GLY A 104 -5.68 -10.53 10.35
C GLY A 104 -4.99 -10.77 11.70
N VAL A 105 -3.99 -9.94 12.04
CA VAL A 105 -3.28 -10.01 13.34
C VAL A 105 -4.24 -9.74 14.50
N ALA A 106 -5.09 -8.73 14.39
CA ALA A 106 -6.12 -8.46 15.40
C ALA A 106 -7.10 -9.63 15.53
N GLY A 107 -7.52 -10.22 14.41
CA GLY A 107 -8.41 -11.38 14.37
C GLY A 107 -7.81 -12.66 14.94
N ILE A 108 -6.48 -12.78 14.99
CA ILE A 108 -5.79 -13.91 15.65
C ILE A 108 -5.61 -13.63 17.15
N LEU A 109 -5.15 -12.43 17.51
CA LEU A 109 -4.81 -12.10 18.88
C LEU A 109 -6.04 -11.86 19.78
N LEU A 110 -7.08 -11.20 19.27
CA LEU A 110 -8.25 -10.86 20.09
C LEU A 110 -9.00 -12.11 20.59
N PRO A 111 -9.30 -13.13 19.76
CA PRO A 111 -9.91 -14.37 20.25
C PRO A 111 -8.99 -15.11 21.23
N GLY A 112 -7.69 -15.16 20.94
CA GLY A 112 -6.73 -15.80 21.84
C GLY A 112 -6.69 -15.15 23.23
N ILE A 113 -6.69 -13.82 23.29
CA ILE A 113 -6.75 -13.08 24.57
C ILE A 113 -8.10 -13.32 25.26
N ALA A 114 -9.21 -13.25 24.52
CA ALA A 114 -10.55 -13.48 25.08
C ALA A 114 -10.73 -14.88 25.68
N THR A 115 -10.10 -15.89 25.07
CA THR A 115 -10.10 -17.27 25.57
C THR A 115 -9.23 -17.44 26.80
N LYS A 116 -8.05 -16.82 26.85
CA LYS A 116 -7.19 -16.86 28.05
C LYS A 116 -7.78 -16.10 29.23
N LEU A 117 -8.55 -15.03 28.97
CA LEU A 117 -9.28 -14.28 29.99
C LEU A 117 -10.60 -14.95 30.41
N GLY A 118 -11.00 -16.06 29.79
CA GLY A 118 -12.19 -16.83 30.16
C GLY A 118 -13.52 -16.22 29.72
N PHE A 119 -13.52 -15.20 28.85
CA PHE A 119 -14.76 -14.60 28.35
C PHE A 119 -15.44 -15.48 27.30
N LEU A 120 -14.67 -16.15 26.45
CA LEU A 120 -15.18 -16.97 25.34
C LEU A 120 -14.26 -18.16 25.07
N ASN A 121 -14.80 -19.38 24.96
CA ASN A 121 -14.03 -20.57 24.55
C ASN A 121 -13.97 -20.66 23.01
N LEU A 122 -13.16 -19.82 22.38
CA LEU A 122 -12.92 -19.91 20.94
C LEU A 122 -11.76 -20.87 20.65
N PRO A 123 -11.81 -21.60 19.53
CA PRO A 123 -10.67 -22.38 19.08
C PRO A 123 -9.52 -21.49 18.60
N SER A 124 -8.34 -22.08 18.55
CA SER A 124 -7.15 -21.50 17.94
C SER A 124 -7.42 -21.08 16.49
N TRP A 125 -6.71 -20.05 16.03
CA TRP A 125 -6.96 -19.42 14.73
C TRP A 125 -6.80 -20.40 13.54
N TYR A 126 -5.94 -21.41 13.68
CA TYR A 126 -5.68 -22.42 12.64
C TYR A 126 -6.76 -23.50 12.58
N ASP A 127 -7.41 -23.83 13.70
CA ASP A 127 -8.51 -24.82 13.76
C ASP A 127 -9.89 -24.16 13.65
N ALA A 128 -9.97 -22.83 13.80
CA ALA A 128 -11.21 -22.08 13.77
C ALA A 128 -12.05 -22.34 12.50
N GLY A 129 -11.40 -22.48 11.34
CA GLY A 129 -12.09 -22.77 10.08
C GLY A 129 -12.79 -24.13 10.08
N LYS A 130 -12.12 -25.17 10.60
CA LYS A 130 -12.67 -26.52 10.68
C LYS A 130 -13.86 -26.56 11.64
N ILE A 131 -13.70 -25.98 12.83
CA ILE A 131 -14.72 -25.99 13.87
C ILE A 131 -15.95 -25.17 13.43
N TRP A 132 -15.75 -24.07 12.71
CA TRP A 132 -16.86 -23.30 12.18
C TRP A 132 -17.70 -24.10 11.18
N ILE A 133 -17.06 -24.86 10.30
CA ILE A 133 -17.74 -25.71 9.29
C ILE A 133 -18.47 -26.88 9.97
N GLU A 134 -17.87 -27.47 11.00
CA GLU A 134 -18.48 -28.57 11.77
C GLU A 134 -19.71 -28.10 12.56
N ASN A 135 -19.66 -26.90 13.13
CA ASN A 135 -20.77 -26.35 13.92
C ASN A 135 -21.91 -25.78 13.05
N ASN A 136 -21.63 -25.30 11.84
CA ASN A 136 -22.63 -24.64 10.98
C ASN A 136 -23.09 -25.54 9.82
N LYS A 137 -24.12 -26.35 10.09
CA LYS A 137 -24.72 -27.25 9.09
C LYS A 137 -25.44 -26.53 7.93
N TYR A 138 -25.84 -25.28 8.12
CA TYR A 138 -26.68 -24.55 7.16
C TYR A 138 -25.90 -23.92 5.99
N PHE A 139 -24.62 -23.64 6.16
CA PHE A 139 -23.80 -22.96 5.15
C PHE A 139 -22.63 -23.85 4.72
N PRO A 140 -22.71 -24.53 3.55
CA PRO A 140 -21.60 -25.35 3.07
C PRO A 140 -20.40 -24.47 2.68
N PHE A 141 -19.18 -24.99 2.85
CA PHE A 141 -17.92 -24.29 2.55
C PHE A 141 -17.91 -23.60 1.18
N TRP A 142 -18.35 -24.32 0.14
CA TRP A 142 -18.40 -23.79 -1.22
C TRP A 142 -19.33 -22.59 -1.36
N SER A 143 -20.49 -22.61 -0.70
CA SER A 143 -21.41 -21.47 -0.74
C SER A 143 -20.78 -20.24 -0.10
N LEU A 144 -20.10 -20.39 1.03
CA LEU A 144 -19.42 -19.28 1.69
C LEU A 144 -18.27 -18.74 0.87
N LEU A 145 -17.46 -19.63 0.30
CA LEU A 145 -16.35 -19.23 -0.56
C LEU A 145 -16.84 -18.47 -1.79
N PHE A 146 -17.90 -18.93 -2.47
CA PHE A 146 -18.46 -18.23 -3.62
C PHE A 146 -19.06 -16.87 -3.25
N THR A 147 -19.84 -16.80 -2.15
CA THR A 147 -20.37 -15.51 -1.68
C THR A 147 -19.23 -14.54 -1.33
N GLN A 148 -18.19 -15.02 -0.65
CA GLN A 148 -17.02 -14.22 -0.31
C GLN A 148 -16.31 -13.72 -1.57
N LEU A 149 -16.05 -14.57 -2.56
CA LEU A 149 -15.39 -14.18 -3.81
C LEU A 149 -16.23 -13.22 -4.65
N ILE A 150 -17.55 -13.35 -4.65
CA ILE A 150 -18.44 -12.41 -5.36
C ILE A 150 -18.38 -11.03 -4.68
N LEU A 151 -18.51 -10.98 -3.35
CA LEU A 151 -18.51 -9.72 -2.61
C LEU A 151 -17.14 -9.02 -2.62
N THR A 152 -16.08 -9.75 -2.30
CA THR A 152 -14.71 -9.21 -2.32
C THR A 152 -14.22 -8.93 -3.73
N GLY A 153 -14.53 -9.80 -4.69
CA GLY A 153 -14.22 -9.59 -6.10
C GLY A 153 -14.91 -8.34 -6.65
N TRP A 154 -16.15 -8.06 -6.25
CA TRP A 154 -16.84 -6.82 -6.60
C TRP A 154 -16.14 -5.58 -6.02
N VAL A 155 -15.79 -5.61 -4.73
CA VAL A 155 -15.09 -4.50 -4.05
C VAL A 155 -13.71 -4.26 -4.68
N GLU A 156 -12.95 -5.32 -4.95
CA GLU A 156 -11.63 -5.21 -5.57
C GLU A 156 -11.69 -4.77 -7.03
N ALA A 157 -12.69 -5.22 -7.80
CA ALA A 157 -12.90 -4.77 -9.17
C ALA A 157 -13.19 -3.27 -9.23
N LYS A 158 -14.01 -2.75 -8.31
CA LYS A 158 -14.24 -1.29 -8.20
C LYS A 158 -12.96 -0.54 -7.81
N ARG A 159 -12.23 -1.05 -6.81
CA ARG A 159 -10.94 -0.47 -6.39
C ARG A 159 -9.92 -0.44 -7.53
N TRP A 160 -9.90 -1.49 -8.35
CA TRP A 160 -9.01 -1.58 -9.51
C TRP A 160 -9.42 -0.62 -10.64
N ALA A 161 -10.73 -0.48 -10.89
CA ALA A 161 -11.24 0.49 -11.84
C ALA A 161 -10.92 1.94 -11.40
N ASP A 162 -11.03 2.24 -10.11
CA ASP A 162 -10.63 3.55 -9.55
C ASP A 162 -9.11 3.78 -9.63
N TYR A 163 -8.29 2.74 -9.43
CA TYR A 163 -6.85 2.87 -9.59
C TYR A 163 -6.44 3.23 -11.04
N LYS A 164 -7.09 2.61 -12.03
CA LYS A 164 -6.80 2.88 -13.45
C LYS A 164 -7.30 4.25 -13.90
N ASN A 165 -8.53 4.59 -13.52
CA ASN A 165 -9.19 5.84 -13.87
C ASN A 165 -9.71 6.49 -12.57
N PRO A 166 -8.90 7.35 -11.91
CA PRO A 166 -9.30 8.01 -10.68
C PRO A 166 -10.62 8.77 -10.87
N GLY A 167 -11.57 8.57 -9.97
CA GLY A 167 -12.89 9.23 -10.03
C GLY A 167 -13.93 8.53 -10.91
N SER A 168 -13.56 7.42 -11.59
CA SER A 168 -14.51 6.63 -12.39
C SER A 168 -15.64 6.01 -11.56
N GLN A 169 -15.50 5.91 -10.24
CA GLN A 169 -16.54 5.40 -9.33
C GLN A 169 -17.52 6.48 -8.87
N GLY A 170 -17.26 7.76 -9.16
CA GLY A 170 -18.14 8.88 -8.81
C GLY A 170 -19.28 9.14 -9.80
N ASP A 171 -19.20 8.61 -11.02
CA ASP A 171 -20.24 8.76 -12.06
C ASP A 171 -21.30 7.65 -12.04
N GLY A 172 -21.12 6.62 -11.18
CA GLY A 172 -22.01 5.47 -11.11
C GLY A 172 -23.09 5.64 -10.05
N SER A 173 -24.37 5.58 -10.43
CA SER A 173 -25.52 5.60 -9.51
C SER A 173 -25.64 4.31 -8.66
N PHE A 174 -24.60 3.95 -7.90
CA PHE A 174 -24.66 2.89 -6.90
C PHE A 174 -25.45 3.41 -5.70
N PHE A 175 -26.76 3.18 -5.70
CA PHE A 175 -27.69 3.59 -4.63
C PHE A 175 -27.64 5.10 -4.27
N GLY A 176 -27.18 5.96 -5.20
CA GLY A 176 -27.08 7.41 -4.97
C GLY A 176 -25.86 7.89 -4.18
N LEU A 177 -24.88 7.02 -3.92
CA LEU A 177 -23.65 7.31 -3.17
C LEU A 177 -22.51 7.80 -4.09
N THR A 178 -22.78 8.69 -5.03
CA THR A 178 -21.82 9.10 -6.10
C THR A 178 -20.66 9.96 -5.59
N ASP A 179 -20.92 10.92 -4.71
CA ASP A 179 -19.88 11.87 -4.27
C ASP A 179 -18.91 11.26 -3.23
N ASP A 180 -19.33 10.20 -2.55
CA ASP A 180 -18.60 9.56 -1.45
C ASP A 180 -17.51 8.58 -1.91
N PHE A 181 -17.47 8.22 -3.21
CA PHE A 181 -16.48 7.29 -3.78
C PHE A 181 -15.37 7.99 -4.56
N VAL A 182 -15.34 9.33 -4.60
CA VAL A 182 -14.27 10.07 -5.28
C VAL A 182 -13.03 10.12 -4.38
N ALA A 183 -12.02 9.32 -4.72
CA ALA A 183 -10.76 9.29 -3.99
C ALA A 183 -9.99 10.62 -4.09
N LYS A 184 -9.55 11.14 -2.95
CA LYS A 184 -8.72 12.36 -2.86
C LYS A 184 -7.27 12.09 -3.28
N GLU A 185 -6.76 10.90 -2.94
CA GLU A 185 -5.40 10.43 -3.25
C GLU A 185 -5.37 8.92 -3.49
N ASN A 186 -4.31 8.45 -4.16
CA ASN A 186 -4.07 7.04 -4.43
C ASN A 186 -4.15 6.18 -3.14
N GLY A 187 -5.17 5.34 -3.00
CA GLY A 187 -5.36 4.43 -1.87
C GLY A 187 -6.12 5.00 -0.66
N TYR A 188 -6.54 6.27 -0.74
CA TYR A 188 -7.29 6.99 0.29
C TYR A 188 -8.63 7.48 -0.27
N PRO A 189 -9.68 6.64 -0.23
CA PRO A 189 -10.96 6.95 -0.87
C PRO A 189 -11.75 8.07 -0.19
N GLY A 190 -11.54 8.33 1.11
CA GLY A 190 -12.29 9.38 1.84
C GLY A 190 -13.80 9.13 1.85
N GLY A 191 -14.59 10.21 2.01
CA GLY A 191 -16.05 10.18 1.95
C GLY A 191 -16.67 9.29 3.02
N ILE A 192 -17.53 8.35 2.61
CA ILE A 192 -18.20 7.38 3.51
C ILE A 192 -17.21 6.50 4.30
N PHE A 193 -15.98 6.34 3.82
CA PHE A 193 -14.95 5.55 4.50
C PHE A 193 -14.23 6.31 5.62
N ASP A 194 -14.51 7.60 5.80
CA ASP A 194 -14.03 8.41 6.91
C ASP A 194 -15.19 9.10 7.66
N PRO A 195 -15.97 8.35 8.46
CA PRO A 195 -17.14 8.89 9.16
C PRO A 195 -16.79 9.98 10.19
N PHE A 196 -15.52 10.07 10.60
CA PHE A 196 -15.04 11.06 11.56
C PHE A 196 -14.28 12.23 10.92
N ASN A 197 -14.18 12.25 9.58
CA ASN A 197 -13.51 13.28 8.80
C ASN A 197 -12.10 13.63 9.32
N LEU A 198 -11.33 12.60 9.69
CA LEU A 198 -9.97 12.74 10.20
C LEU A 198 -8.97 13.10 9.09
N ALA A 199 -9.36 12.93 7.83
CA ALA A 199 -8.54 13.23 6.65
C ALA A 199 -8.44 14.72 6.29
N GLU A 200 -9.25 15.59 6.90
CA GLU A 200 -9.21 17.04 6.67
C GLU A 200 -8.34 17.82 7.67
N GLY A 201 -7.90 17.16 8.74
CA GLY A 201 -7.07 17.79 9.78
C GLY A 201 -5.59 17.99 9.38
N PRO A 202 -4.85 18.86 10.08
CA PRO A 202 -3.42 19.07 9.86
C PRO A 202 -2.57 17.82 10.17
N LEU A 203 -3.16 16.82 10.85
CA LEU A 203 -2.51 15.57 11.24
C LEU A 203 -2.60 14.47 10.17
N TYR A 204 -3.19 14.75 9.00
CA TYR A 204 -3.45 13.75 7.96
C TYR A 204 -2.19 13.01 7.50
N GLU A 205 -1.10 13.74 7.22
CA GLU A 205 0.18 13.13 6.81
C GLU A 205 0.80 12.26 7.92
N GLU A 206 0.64 12.65 9.19
CA GLU A 206 1.11 11.85 10.32
C GLU A 206 0.30 10.56 10.46
N TYR A 207 -1.01 10.59 10.21
CA TYR A 207 -1.86 9.40 10.23
C TYR A 207 -1.48 8.41 9.13
N LYS A 208 -1.15 8.87 7.91
CA LYS A 208 -0.65 7.99 6.85
C LYS A 208 0.64 7.29 7.26
N VAL A 209 1.58 8.02 7.86
CA VAL A 209 2.83 7.45 8.37
C VAL A 209 2.58 6.43 9.48
N LYS A 210 1.65 6.70 10.39
CA LYS A 210 1.26 5.76 11.46
C LYS A 210 0.61 4.49 10.89
N GLU A 211 -0.26 4.63 9.90
CA GLU A 211 -0.90 3.51 9.22
C GLU A 211 0.15 2.60 8.55
N ILE A 212 1.08 3.17 7.78
CA ILE A 212 2.13 2.39 7.11
C ILE A 212 3.03 1.69 8.13
N LYS A 213 3.42 2.35 9.22
CA LYS A 213 4.25 1.74 10.27
C LYS A 213 3.57 0.56 10.95
N ASN A 214 2.29 0.73 11.32
CA ASN A 214 1.51 -0.36 11.92
C ASN A 214 1.22 -1.47 10.90
N GLY A 215 0.98 -1.14 9.63
CA GLY A 215 0.80 -2.10 8.55
C GLY A 215 2.05 -2.95 8.32
N ARG A 216 3.23 -2.34 8.22
CA ARG A 216 4.52 -3.05 8.10
C ARG A 216 4.79 -3.96 9.30
N LEU A 217 4.54 -3.46 10.51
CA LEU A 217 4.65 -4.26 11.73
C LEU A 217 3.70 -5.47 11.70
N ALA A 218 2.44 -5.26 11.29
CA ALA A 218 1.45 -6.33 11.22
C ALA A 218 1.79 -7.39 10.16
N MET A 219 2.32 -6.99 9.00
CA MET A 219 2.77 -7.93 7.97
C MET A 219 3.88 -8.86 8.50
N ILE A 220 4.86 -8.28 9.22
CA ILE A 220 5.94 -9.07 9.85
C ILE A 220 5.38 -9.95 10.98
N ALA A 221 4.45 -9.44 11.77
CA ALA A 221 3.82 -10.20 12.86
C ALA A 221 3.03 -11.41 12.34
N PHE A 222 2.26 -11.25 11.26
CA PHE A 222 1.52 -12.35 10.63
C PHE A 222 2.46 -13.43 10.06
N LEU A 223 3.56 -13.02 9.41
CA LEU A 223 4.60 -13.94 8.98
C LEU A 223 5.25 -14.65 10.19
N GLY A 224 5.47 -13.93 11.29
CA GLY A 224 5.92 -14.49 12.55
C GLY A 224 4.97 -15.56 13.11
N PHE A 225 3.66 -15.30 13.13
CA PHE A 225 2.67 -16.26 13.64
C PHE A 225 2.60 -17.53 12.81
N SER A 226 2.62 -17.42 11.48
CA SER A 226 2.65 -18.59 10.60
C SER A 226 3.94 -19.40 10.75
N ALA A 227 5.10 -18.74 10.85
CA ALA A 227 6.39 -19.42 11.08
C ALA A 227 6.46 -20.08 12.46
N GLN A 228 5.96 -19.40 13.51
CA GLN A 228 5.91 -19.94 14.87
C GLN A 228 4.98 -21.16 14.95
N PHE A 229 3.81 -21.10 14.31
CA PHE A 229 2.90 -22.23 14.25
C PHE A 229 3.53 -23.43 13.53
N ALA A 230 4.21 -23.21 12.41
CA ALA A 230 4.92 -24.27 11.70
C ALA A 230 6.05 -24.91 12.52
N ALA A 231 6.70 -24.14 13.41
CA ALA A 231 7.81 -24.62 14.23
C ALA A 231 7.37 -25.28 15.55
N THR A 232 6.34 -24.73 16.21
CA THR A 232 5.95 -25.12 17.59
C THR A 232 4.61 -25.83 17.67
N GLY A 233 3.73 -25.68 16.67
CA GLY A 233 2.36 -26.18 16.67
C GLY A 233 1.43 -25.52 17.70
N LYS A 234 1.89 -24.44 18.36
CA LYS A 234 1.15 -23.73 19.42
C LYS A 234 0.63 -22.38 18.94
N ASP A 235 -0.33 -21.85 19.68
CA ASP A 235 -0.85 -20.49 19.46
C ASP A 235 0.23 -19.42 19.70
N PRO A 236 0.19 -18.29 18.98
CA PRO A 236 1.16 -17.21 19.16
C PRO A 236 1.22 -16.65 20.58
N LEU A 237 0.08 -16.62 21.30
CA LEU A 237 0.03 -16.18 22.69
C LEU A 237 0.65 -17.20 23.64
N ASP A 238 0.49 -18.49 23.36
CA ASP A 238 1.09 -19.54 24.18
C ASP A 238 2.61 -19.56 24.00
N ASN A 239 3.08 -19.35 22.77
CA ASN A 239 4.51 -19.14 22.52
C ASN A 239 5.05 -17.89 23.24
N LEU A 240 4.25 -16.83 23.36
CA LEU A 240 4.63 -15.65 24.12
C LEU A 240 4.72 -15.96 25.62
N PHE A 241 3.73 -16.65 26.19
CA PHE A 241 3.76 -17.03 27.61
C PHE A 241 4.90 -18.01 27.93
N ASP A 242 5.15 -18.98 27.05
CA ASP A 242 6.26 -19.93 27.19
C ASP A 242 7.61 -19.20 27.14
N HIS A 243 7.77 -18.21 26.24
CA HIS A 243 8.98 -17.39 26.18
C HIS A 243 9.13 -16.44 27.39
N LEU A 244 8.03 -15.87 27.89
CA LEU A 244 8.06 -15.03 29.10
C LEU A 244 8.33 -15.83 30.37
N ALA A 245 7.89 -17.09 30.44
CA ALA A 245 8.17 -17.98 31.55
C ALA A 245 9.65 -18.38 31.60
N ASP A 246 10.23 -18.78 30.46
CA ASP A 246 11.62 -19.21 30.37
C ASP A 246 12.32 -18.64 29.12
N PRO A 247 12.83 -17.40 29.18
CA PRO A 247 13.38 -16.71 28.01
C PRO A 247 14.68 -17.31 27.48
N THR A 248 15.38 -18.11 28.28
CA THR A 248 16.65 -18.75 27.89
C THR A 248 16.47 -20.12 27.25
N HIS A 249 15.39 -20.84 27.59
CA HIS A 249 15.16 -22.21 27.13
C HIS A 249 14.08 -22.29 26.03
N ASN A 250 13.12 -21.36 26.01
CA ASN A 250 12.08 -21.30 24.98
C ASN A 250 12.44 -20.23 23.96
N THR A 251 13.39 -20.52 23.08
CA THR A 251 13.86 -19.58 22.04
C THR A 251 13.76 -20.20 20.65
N VAL A 252 13.97 -19.40 19.62
CA VAL A 252 14.06 -19.88 18.22
C VAL A 252 15.11 -20.99 18.07
N ALA A 253 16.11 -21.04 18.95
CA ALA A 253 17.16 -22.07 18.90
C ALA A 253 16.72 -23.47 19.34
N THR A 254 15.67 -23.58 20.14
CA THR A 254 15.29 -24.81 20.84
C THR A 254 14.08 -25.52 20.24
N ASN A 255 13.42 -24.92 19.24
CA ASN A 255 12.23 -25.46 18.58
C ASN A 255 12.51 -26.61 17.59
N GLY A 256 13.78 -26.97 17.35
CA GLY A 256 14.19 -28.06 16.45
C GLY A 256 13.91 -27.88 14.97
N VAL A 257 13.26 -26.79 14.56
CA VAL A 257 12.95 -26.48 13.14
C VAL A 257 13.86 -25.38 12.62
N SER A 258 14.11 -24.33 13.43
CA SER A 258 15.02 -23.25 13.02
C SER A 258 16.49 -23.67 13.11
N PHE A 259 16.81 -24.59 14.03
CA PHE A 259 18.11 -25.22 14.13
C PHE A 259 17.94 -26.75 14.23
N PRO A 260 18.00 -27.47 13.09
CA PRO A 260 17.65 -28.89 13.03
C PRO A 260 18.51 -29.79 13.93
N PHE A 261 19.72 -29.34 14.29
CA PHE A 261 20.64 -30.11 15.14
C PHE A 261 20.56 -29.77 16.64
N LEU A 262 19.93 -28.64 17.02
CA LEU A 262 19.78 -28.22 18.42
C LEU A 262 18.46 -28.71 19.05
N GLY A 263 17.49 -29.14 18.24
CA GLY A 263 16.22 -29.73 18.71
C GLY A 263 16.33 -31.13 19.32
N ALA A 264 17.51 -31.77 19.29
CA ALA A 264 17.71 -33.10 19.85
C ALA A 264 17.91 -33.10 21.39
N PHE A 265 17.91 -31.93 22.03
CA PHE A 265 18.10 -31.76 23.48
C PHE A 265 16.82 -31.43 24.26
N THR A 266 15.65 -31.44 23.64
CA THR A 266 14.39 -31.57 24.37
C THR A 266 14.00 -33.05 24.38
N PRO A 267 13.95 -33.70 25.56
CA PRO A 267 13.53 -35.09 25.62
C PRO A 267 12.08 -35.16 25.16
N ASN A 268 11.83 -35.88 24.07
CA ASN A 268 10.51 -36.41 23.75
C ASN A 268 9.96 -37.08 25.02
N GLY A 269 8.99 -36.43 25.64
CA GLY A 269 8.49 -36.77 26.96
C GLY A 269 7.03 -36.35 27.11
N GLN A 270 6.18 -37.08 26.38
CA GLN A 270 4.70 -37.10 26.42
C GLN A 270 3.97 -36.00 25.66
#